data_AF-A0A6B0SRE3-F1
#
_entry.id   AF-A0A6B0SRE3-F1
#
_cell.length_a   1.000
_cell.length_b   1.000
_cell.length_c   1.000
_cell.angle_alpha   90.00
_cell.angle_beta   90.00
_cell.angle_gamma   90.00
#
_symmetry.space_group_name_H-M   'P 1'
#
loop_
_entity.id
_entity.type
_entity.pdbx_description
1 polymer ?
#
loop_
_entity_poly.entity_id
_entity_poly.type
_entity_poly.pdbx_seq_one_letter_code
_entity_poly.pdbx_strand_id
1 'polypeptide(L)'
;MQYDIREHPQAPPVEELREFTMVPISREEILSRADEGTAFEEVNLREARDDVNIELEPDPTDRGSFDDIGTALYRLVQLFGTPNVPGFDAGDDLSSREDTTFKYLLRVINESDPDERTLPDEWLITVYDYHVQLGIGIAAWEDDDVDPSEYDDAVEIVSMALATNVVTEPLQCVYKDKWF
;
A
#
# COMPACT_ATOMS: atom_id res chain seq x y z
N MET A 1 14.39 -11.21 -15.15
CA MET A 1 13.06 -11.78 -15.48
C MET A 1 12.13 -11.15 -14.47
N GLN A 2 11.07 -10.49 -14.92
CA GLN A 2 10.17 -9.80 -14.02
C GLN A 2 9.10 -10.77 -13.52
N TYR A 3 8.77 -10.73 -12.23
CA TYR A 3 7.73 -11.57 -11.62
C TYR A 3 6.55 -10.71 -11.18
N ASP A 4 5.32 -11.24 -11.25
CA ASP A 4 4.20 -10.69 -10.47
C ASP A 4 4.57 -10.78 -8.99
N ILE A 5 4.37 -9.71 -8.21
CA ILE A 5 4.73 -9.68 -6.79
C ILE A 5 4.10 -10.85 -5.99
N ARG A 6 2.89 -11.30 -6.34
CA ARG A 6 2.20 -12.42 -5.67
C ARG A 6 2.85 -13.77 -5.98
N GLU A 7 3.64 -13.85 -7.04
CA GLU A 7 4.38 -15.04 -7.47
C GLU A 7 5.90 -14.87 -7.33
N HIS A 8 6.35 -13.75 -6.76
CA HIS A 8 7.76 -13.44 -6.64
C HIS A 8 8.46 -14.44 -5.72
N PRO A 9 9.62 -15.01 -6.09
CA PRO A 9 10.27 -16.09 -5.33
C PRO A 9 10.72 -15.70 -3.92
N GLN A 10 10.88 -14.41 -3.68
CA GLN A 10 11.22 -13.85 -2.37
C GLN A 10 10.01 -13.24 -1.64
N ALA A 11 8.83 -13.19 -2.26
CA ALA A 11 7.63 -12.76 -1.55
C ALA A 11 7.19 -13.85 -0.57
N PRO A 12 6.87 -13.49 0.68
CA PRO A 12 6.33 -14.45 1.63
C PRO A 12 4.96 -14.95 1.15
N PRO A 13 4.58 -16.21 1.48
CA PRO A 13 3.25 -16.70 1.22
C PRO A 13 2.20 -15.89 1.99
N VAL A 14 0.97 -15.88 1.49
CA VAL A 14 -0.14 -15.08 2.06
C VAL A 14 -0.41 -15.42 3.53
N GLU A 15 -0.19 -16.66 3.95
CA GLU A 15 -0.33 -17.07 5.34
C GLU A 15 0.64 -16.36 6.28
N GLU A 16 1.88 -16.12 5.83
CA GLU A 16 2.92 -15.39 6.60
C GLU A 16 2.64 -13.88 6.58
N LEU A 17 2.01 -13.36 5.54
CA LEU A 17 1.58 -11.94 5.50
C LEU A 17 0.60 -11.57 6.63
N ARG A 18 -0.04 -12.55 7.27
CA ARG A 18 -0.95 -12.33 8.41
C ARG A 18 -0.24 -11.90 9.70
N GLU A 19 1.09 -12.00 9.73
CA GLU A 19 1.91 -11.48 10.83
C GLU A 19 2.08 -9.96 10.75
N PHE A 20 1.60 -9.31 9.68
CA PHE A 20 1.68 -7.87 9.50
C PHE A 20 0.30 -7.23 9.58
N THR A 21 0.21 -6.14 10.33
CA THR A 21 -0.99 -5.31 10.42
C THR A 21 -0.75 -3.95 9.77
N MET A 22 -1.63 -3.56 8.85
CA MET A 22 -1.61 -2.23 8.23
C MET A 22 -2.58 -1.29 8.94
N VAL A 23 -2.06 -0.15 9.41
CA VAL A 23 -2.84 0.88 10.10
C VAL A 23 -2.66 2.22 9.39
N PRO A 24 -3.74 2.93 9.03
CA PRO A 24 -3.59 4.27 8.47
C PRO A 24 -3.06 5.24 9.51
N ILE A 25 -2.04 6.02 9.14
CA ILE A 25 -1.59 7.14 9.97
C ILE A 25 -2.71 8.18 10.06
N SER A 26 -2.96 8.72 11.26
CA SER A 26 -4.03 9.70 11.41
C SER A 26 -3.72 10.99 10.64
N ARG A 27 -4.76 11.66 10.12
CA ARG A 27 -4.56 12.94 9.42
C ARG A 27 -3.98 13.99 10.36
N GLU A 28 -4.42 13.99 11.62
CA GLU A 28 -3.92 14.87 12.66
C GLU A 28 -2.42 14.70 12.89
N GLU A 29 -1.91 13.46 12.87
CA GLU A 29 -0.48 13.17 13.00
C GLU A 29 0.32 13.71 11.80
N ILE A 30 -0.16 13.47 10.56
CA ILE A 30 0.50 13.97 9.34
C ILE A 30 0.58 15.50 9.36
N LEU A 31 -0.52 16.17 9.71
CA LEU A 31 -0.55 17.62 9.78
C LEU A 31 0.34 18.16 10.90
N SER A 32 0.37 17.51 12.07
CA SER A 32 1.25 17.91 13.18
C SER A 32 2.72 17.85 12.79
N ARG A 33 3.15 16.76 12.15
CA ARG A 33 4.53 16.60 11.65
C ARG A 33 4.87 17.67 10.60
N ALA A 34 3.96 17.92 9.66
CA ALA A 34 4.14 18.96 8.66
C ALA A 34 4.24 20.38 9.27
N ASP A 35 3.42 20.69 10.29
CA ASP A 35 3.46 21.96 11.03
C ASP A 35 4.75 22.14 11.84
N GLU A 36 5.37 21.03 12.28
CA GLU A 36 6.69 21.00 12.93
C GLU A 36 7.85 21.17 11.94
N GLY A 37 7.56 21.20 10.63
CA GLY A 37 8.53 21.39 9.56
C GLY A 37 9.23 20.10 9.12
N THR A 38 8.77 18.95 9.60
CA THR A 38 9.28 17.64 9.19
C THR A 38 8.73 17.28 7.81
N ALA A 39 9.62 17.08 6.83
CA ALA A 39 9.21 16.62 5.52
C ALA A 39 8.95 15.11 5.50
N PHE A 40 8.22 14.67 4.48
CA PHE A 40 7.94 13.26 4.21
C PHE A 40 8.75 12.82 3.00
N GLU A 41 9.56 11.79 3.16
CA GLU A 41 10.38 11.22 2.09
C GLU A 41 9.79 9.88 1.65
N GLU A 42 9.80 9.65 0.33
CA GLU A 42 9.18 8.47 -0.28
C GLU A 42 10.07 7.93 -1.39
N VAL A 43 10.31 6.62 -1.37
CA VAL A 43 10.94 5.87 -2.45
C VAL A 43 9.86 5.08 -3.17
N ASN A 44 9.65 5.38 -4.46
CA ASN A 44 8.72 4.64 -5.30
C ASN A 44 9.30 3.26 -5.66
N LEU A 45 8.74 2.20 -5.09
CA LEU A 45 9.24 0.83 -5.30
C LEU A 45 9.08 0.33 -6.73
N ARG A 46 8.12 0.90 -7.48
CA ARG A 46 7.92 0.55 -8.89
C ARG A 46 9.08 1.04 -9.76
N GLU A 47 9.61 2.22 -9.46
CA GLU A 47 10.74 2.79 -10.20
C GLU A 47 12.08 2.29 -9.67
N ALA A 48 12.15 1.96 -8.38
CA ALA A 48 13.36 1.45 -7.74
C ALA A 48 13.68 -0.01 -8.14
N ARG A 49 12.65 -0.82 -8.43
CA ARG A 49 12.82 -2.25 -8.76
C ARG A 49 12.48 -2.58 -10.21
N ASP A 50 13.41 -3.24 -10.88
CA ASP A 50 13.30 -3.72 -12.26
C ASP A 50 12.91 -5.21 -12.40
N ASP A 51 12.86 -5.94 -11.28
CA ASP A 51 12.54 -7.37 -11.22
C ASP A 51 11.12 -7.70 -10.72
N VAL A 52 10.40 -6.70 -10.19
CA VAL A 52 9.02 -6.86 -9.72
C VAL A 52 8.05 -6.15 -10.66
N ASN A 53 6.93 -6.80 -10.95
CA ASN A 53 5.78 -6.21 -11.62
C ASN A 53 4.56 -6.25 -10.70
N ILE A 54 3.82 -5.14 -10.65
CA ILE A 54 2.48 -5.11 -10.08
C ILE A 54 1.54 -4.87 -11.26
N GLU A 55 0.99 -5.95 -11.80
CA GLU A 55 -0.03 -5.90 -12.83
C GLU A 55 -1.39 -6.19 -12.21
N LEU A 56 -2.27 -5.19 -12.30
CA LEU A 56 -3.69 -5.33 -12.03
C LEU A 56 -4.47 -5.47 -13.35
N GLU A 57 -3.85 -5.92 -14.44
CA GLU A 57 -4.52 -5.90 -15.75
C GLU A 57 -5.68 -6.92 -15.84
N PRO A 58 -6.85 -6.52 -16.37
CA PRO A 58 -7.86 -7.46 -16.85
C PRO A 58 -7.50 -7.91 -18.28
N ASP A 59 -7.69 -9.19 -18.59
CA ASP A 59 -7.75 -9.63 -19.98
C ASP A 59 -8.98 -8.97 -20.66
N PRO A 60 -8.80 -8.10 -21.67
CA PRO A 60 -9.90 -7.36 -22.29
C PRO A 60 -10.84 -8.24 -23.13
N THR A 61 -10.52 -9.53 -23.32
CA THR A 61 -11.33 -10.50 -24.06
C THR A 61 -12.07 -11.48 -23.17
N ASP A 62 -11.76 -11.53 -21.87
CA ASP A 62 -12.34 -12.49 -20.94
C ASP A 62 -13.53 -11.88 -20.18
N ARG A 63 -14.62 -12.64 -20.07
CA ARG A 63 -15.81 -12.20 -19.30
C ARG A 63 -15.64 -12.63 -17.83
N GLY A 64 -14.71 -11.99 -17.12
CA GLY A 64 -14.45 -12.16 -15.67
C GLY A 64 -13.30 -11.32 -15.11
N SER A 65 -13.45 -10.90 -13.84
CA SER A 65 -12.60 -10.09 -12.92
C SER A 65 -12.15 -8.69 -13.36
N PHE A 66 -12.85 -7.67 -12.83
CA PHE A 66 -12.49 -6.25 -12.92
C PHE A 66 -11.40 -5.89 -11.90
N ASP A 67 -10.13 -6.13 -12.23
CA ASP A 67 -9.05 -5.45 -11.53
C ASP A 67 -8.81 -4.11 -12.26
N ASP A 68 -9.58 -3.12 -11.85
CA ASP A 68 -9.36 -1.70 -12.16
C ASP A 68 -8.64 -1.10 -10.94
N ILE A 69 -7.63 -0.25 -11.14
CA ILE A 69 -7.00 0.48 -10.04
C ILE A 69 -8.04 1.22 -9.19
N GLY A 70 -9.13 1.70 -9.81
CA GLY A 70 -10.27 2.27 -9.08
C GLY A 70 -10.91 1.30 -8.09
N THR A 71 -11.00 0.01 -8.43
CA THR A 71 -11.51 -1.05 -7.54
C THR A 71 -10.52 -1.35 -6.42
N ALA A 72 -9.23 -1.47 -6.73
CA ALA A 72 -8.17 -1.67 -5.75
C ALA A 72 -8.10 -0.50 -4.74
N LEU A 73 -8.20 0.74 -5.20
CA LEU A 73 -8.24 1.90 -4.31
C LEU A 73 -9.54 2.02 -3.54
N TYR A 74 -10.68 1.68 -4.15
CA TYR A 74 -11.95 1.61 -3.44
C TYR A 74 -11.92 0.59 -2.29
N ARG A 75 -11.10 -0.47 -2.41
CA ARG A 75 -10.86 -1.43 -1.33
C ARG A 75 -10.26 -0.76 -0.10
N LEU A 76 -9.24 0.08 -0.30
CA LEU A 76 -8.65 0.86 0.78
C LEU A 76 -9.68 1.81 1.38
N VAL A 77 -10.57 2.38 0.56
CA VAL A 77 -11.68 3.21 1.07
C VAL A 77 -12.62 2.42 1.98
N GLN A 78 -12.95 1.18 1.61
CA GLN A 78 -13.79 0.31 2.44
C GLN A 78 -13.15 -0.08 3.77
N LEU A 79 -11.82 -0.27 3.78
CA LEU A 79 -11.08 -0.72 4.95
C LEU A 79 -10.72 0.45 5.89
N PHE A 80 -10.33 1.58 5.33
CA PHE A 80 -9.67 2.66 6.06
C PHE A 80 -10.38 4.03 5.98
N GLY A 81 -11.48 4.16 5.23
CA GLY A 81 -12.15 5.44 5.02
C GLY A 81 -11.50 6.25 3.88
N THR A 82 -11.67 7.56 3.79
CA THR A 82 -11.05 8.37 2.69
C THR A 82 -9.51 8.43 2.79
N PRO A 83 -8.78 8.77 1.70
CA PRO A 83 -7.35 9.06 1.76
C PRO A 83 -6.96 9.94 2.94
N ASN A 84 -5.88 9.59 3.62
CA ASN A 84 -5.43 10.28 4.83
C ASN A 84 -4.35 11.34 4.58
N VAL A 85 -3.67 11.30 3.42
CA VAL A 85 -2.64 12.30 3.08
C VAL A 85 -3.29 13.62 2.63
N PRO A 86 -2.96 14.76 3.28
CA PRO A 86 -3.50 16.07 2.89
C PRO A 86 -3.22 16.42 1.43
N GLY A 87 -4.21 17.00 0.75
CA GLY A 87 -4.08 17.36 -0.67
C GLY A 87 -4.33 16.20 -1.63
N PHE A 88 -4.72 15.02 -1.11
CA PHE A 88 -5.29 13.89 -1.86
C PHE A 88 -6.75 13.63 -1.47
N ASP A 89 -7.43 14.63 -0.92
CA ASP A 89 -8.80 14.48 -0.45
C ASP A 89 -9.78 14.26 -1.61
N ALA A 90 -10.81 13.44 -1.35
CA ALA A 90 -11.85 13.18 -2.33
C ALA A 90 -12.68 14.44 -2.58
N GLY A 91 -12.68 14.92 -3.83
CA GLY A 91 -13.42 16.13 -4.24
C GLY A 91 -12.59 17.41 -4.27
N ASP A 92 -11.29 17.33 -3.96
CA ASP A 92 -10.35 18.44 -4.17
C ASP A 92 -10.14 18.74 -5.66
N ASP A 93 -9.61 19.93 -5.95
CA ASP A 93 -9.16 20.30 -7.29
C ASP A 93 -7.97 19.40 -7.71
N LEU A 94 -8.20 18.63 -8.78
CA LEU A 94 -7.22 17.68 -9.32
C LEU A 94 -6.37 18.29 -10.44
N SER A 95 -6.61 19.56 -10.82
CA SER A 95 -6.01 20.16 -12.02
C SER A 95 -4.49 20.25 -12.01
N SER A 96 -3.86 20.20 -10.83
CA SER A 96 -2.40 20.19 -10.67
C SER A 96 -1.80 18.80 -10.41
N ARG A 97 -2.61 17.74 -10.40
CA ARG A 97 -2.14 16.37 -10.17
C ARG A 97 -1.79 15.74 -11.51
N GLU A 98 -0.50 15.45 -11.73
CA GLU A 98 -0.02 14.87 -12.99
C GLU A 98 -0.03 13.33 -12.96
N ASP A 99 0.46 12.71 -11.88
CA ASP A 99 0.71 11.27 -11.83
C ASP A 99 -0.05 10.50 -10.74
N THR A 100 -0.53 11.19 -9.70
CA THR A 100 -1.19 10.58 -8.54
C THR A 100 -2.37 11.42 -8.08
N THR A 101 -3.53 10.80 -7.90
CA THR A 101 -4.76 11.46 -7.46
C THR A 101 -5.25 11.00 -6.09
N PHE A 102 -4.65 9.95 -5.53
CA PHE A 102 -5.12 9.27 -4.35
C PHE A 102 -3.93 8.63 -3.63
N LYS A 103 -3.74 8.92 -2.34
CA LYS A 103 -2.59 8.40 -1.58
C LYS A 103 -2.97 8.12 -0.14
N TYR A 104 -2.60 6.94 0.34
CA TYR A 104 -2.56 6.62 1.76
C TYR A 104 -1.14 6.58 2.27
N LEU A 105 -0.97 7.04 3.51
CA LEU A 105 0.20 6.76 4.34
C LEU A 105 -0.19 5.75 5.42
N LEU A 106 0.46 4.60 5.42
CA LEU A 106 0.13 3.47 6.27
C LEU A 106 1.35 3.06 7.08
N ARG A 107 1.13 2.70 8.34
CA ARG A 107 2.09 2.02 9.19
C ARG A 107 1.90 0.52 9.04
N VAL A 108 2.98 -0.18 8.73
CA VAL A 108 3.02 -1.63 8.81
C VAL A 108 3.61 -1.99 10.17
N ILE A 109 2.89 -2.80 10.94
CA ILE A 109 3.31 -3.30 12.25
C ILE A 109 3.61 -4.78 12.09
N ASN A 110 4.83 -5.18 12.46
CA ASN A 110 5.26 -6.56 12.49
C ASN A 110 4.88 -7.20 13.83
N GLU A 111 3.89 -8.09 13.80
CA GLU A 111 3.36 -8.82 14.94
C GLU A 111 3.99 -10.22 15.11
N SER A 112 5.01 -10.57 14.30
CA SER A 112 5.77 -11.81 14.47
C SER A 112 6.40 -11.92 15.86
N ASP A 113 6.72 -13.13 16.30
CA ASP A 113 7.45 -13.33 17.57
C ASP A 113 8.77 -12.53 17.55
N PRO A 114 9.03 -11.66 18.56
CA PRO A 114 10.26 -10.87 18.61
C PRO A 114 11.55 -11.69 18.54
N ASP A 115 11.55 -12.94 19.00
CA ASP A 115 12.72 -13.82 18.99
C ASP A 115 12.96 -14.47 17.61
N GLU A 116 11.94 -14.51 16.75
CA GLU A 116 11.98 -15.08 15.38
C GLU A 116 11.96 -13.99 14.29
N ARG A 117 11.76 -12.73 14.70
CA ARG A 117 11.62 -11.57 13.83
C ARG A 117 12.90 -11.24 13.07
N THR A 118 12.78 -11.12 11.76
CA THR A 118 13.90 -10.75 10.85
C THR A 118 13.73 -9.37 10.22
N LEU A 119 12.50 -8.85 10.18
CA LEU A 119 12.17 -7.53 9.66
C LEU A 119 11.96 -6.51 10.79
N PRO A 120 11.97 -5.20 10.50
CA PRO A 120 11.70 -4.17 11.52
C PRO A 120 10.37 -4.35 12.26
N ASP A 121 10.28 -3.76 13.45
CA ASP A 121 9.07 -3.79 14.29
C ASP A 121 7.90 -3.05 13.64
N GLU A 122 8.20 -1.91 13.03
CA GLU A 122 7.26 -1.14 12.22
C GLU A 122 8.02 -0.35 11.16
N TRP A 123 7.34 -0.03 10.05
CA TRP A 123 7.81 0.89 9.03
C TRP A 123 6.63 1.57 8.33
N LEU A 124 6.91 2.61 7.54
CA LEU A 124 5.89 3.35 6.80
C LEU A 124 5.90 2.97 5.32
N ILE A 125 4.70 2.86 4.76
CA ILE A 125 4.50 2.65 3.34
C ILE A 125 3.46 3.63 2.82
N THR A 126 3.55 3.94 1.54
CA THR A 126 2.49 4.63 0.81
C THR A 126 1.83 3.72 -0.20
N VAL A 127 0.52 3.86 -0.35
CA VAL A 127 -0.26 3.16 -1.38
C VAL A 127 -1.07 4.18 -2.14
N TYR A 128 -0.90 4.24 -3.46
CA TYR A 128 -1.43 5.31 -4.30
C TYR A 128 -1.78 4.84 -5.71
N ASP A 129 -2.54 5.63 -6.46
CA ASP A 129 -2.59 5.48 -7.91
C ASP A 129 -1.32 6.07 -8.52
N TYR A 130 -0.68 5.29 -9.38
CA TYR A 130 0.39 5.77 -10.24
C TYR A 130 -0.04 5.55 -11.68
N HIS A 131 -0.43 6.64 -12.34
CA HIS A 131 -1.12 6.63 -13.63
C HIS A 131 -2.41 5.77 -13.63
N VAL A 132 -2.33 4.52 -14.08
CA VAL A 132 -3.45 3.55 -14.15
C VAL A 132 -3.16 2.29 -13.34
N GLN A 133 -2.14 2.33 -12.49
CA GLN A 133 -1.59 1.17 -11.79
C GLN A 133 -1.49 1.44 -10.29
N LEU A 134 -1.28 0.37 -9.53
CA LEU A 134 -1.03 0.45 -8.10
C LEU A 134 0.41 0.90 -7.86
N GLY A 135 0.55 2.05 -7.22
CA GLY A 135 1.81 2.57 -6.69
C GLY A 135 1.98 2.16 -5.23
N ILE A 136 3.18 1.71 -4.89
CA ILE A 136 3.58 1.37 -3.53
C ILE A 136 4.95 2.01 -3.30
N GLY A 137 5.09 2.74 -2.19
CA GLY A 137 6.35 3.34 -1.79
C GLY A 137 6.75 2.94 -0.38
N ILE A 138 8.05 2.94 -0.10
CA ILE A 138 8.57 2.98 1.27
C ILE A 138 8.71 4.43 1.66
N ALA A 139 8.40 4.74 2.91
CA ALA A 139 8.45 6.10 3.39
C ALA A 139 9.11 6.24 4.76
N ALA A 140 9.55 7.45 5.03
CA ALA A 140 10.03 7.88 6.34
C ALA A 140 9.74 9.37 6.55
N TRP A 141 9.74 9.79 7.80
CA TRP A 141 9.81 11.21 8.12
C TRP A 141 11.28 11.66 8.07
N GLU A 142 11.55 12.86 7.57
CA GLU A 142 12.92 13.40 7.44
C GLU A 142 13.67 13.46 8.79
N ASP A 143 12.93 13.56 9.90
CA ASP A 143 13.47 13.60 11.25
C ASP A 143 13.62 12.21 11.91
N ASP A 144 13.13 11.16 11.27
CA ASP A 144 13.40 9.80 11.70
C ASP A 144 14.84 9.45 11.31
N ASP A 145 15.57 8.76 12.20
CA ASP A 145 16.94 8.26 11.96
C ASP A 145 16.95 7.08 10.95
N VAL A 146 16.04 7.09 9.97
CA VAL A 146 15.76 6.01 9.01
C VAL A 146 15.61 6.60 7.61
N ASP A 147 16.56 6.29 6.71
CA ASP A 147 16.46 6.64 5.30
C ASP A 147 15.61 5.58 4.56
N PRO A 148 14.52 5.96 3.88
CA PRO A 148 13.65 5.01 3.20
C PRO A 148 14.34 4.27 2.04
N SER A 149 15.45 4.79 1.52
CA SER A 149 16.27 4.14 0.47
C SER A 149 17.26 3.11 1.00
N GLU A 150 17.44 3.03 2.33
CA GLU A 150 18.34 2.08 2.98
C GLU A 150 17.62 0.82 3.50
N TYR A 151 16.29 0.73 3.34
CA TYR A 151 15.56 -0.50 3.69
C TYR A 151 16.02 -1.68 2.84
N ASP A 152 16.07 -2.86 3.48
CA ASP A 152 16.42 -4.12 2.81
C ASP A 152 15.36 -4.53 1.78
N ASP A 153 15.77 -5.23 0.72
CA ASP A 153 14.93 -5.78 -0.35
C ASP A 153 13.73 -6.55 0.22
N ALA A 154 13.93 -7.24 1.36
CA ALA A 154 12.88 -7.98 2.03
C ALA A 154 11.72 -7.10 2.51
N VAL A 155 12.02 -5.90 3.03
CA VAL A 155 10.98 -4.93 3.46
C VAL A 155 10.20 -4.42 2.26
N GLU A 156 10.90 -4.11 1.16
CA GLU A 156 10.25 -3.66 -0.08
C GLU A 156 9.29 -4.73 -0.62
N ILE A 157 9.76 -5.97 -0.76
CA ILE A 157 8.97 -7.08 -1.31
C ILE A 157 7.78 -7.40 -0.41
N VAL A 158 7.97 -7.44 0.92
CA VAL A 158 6.87 -7.67 1.87
C VAL A 158 5.84 -6.54 1.78
N SER A 159 6.28 -5.29 1.70
CA SER A 159 5.39 -4.13 1.56
C SER A 159 4.56 -4.20 0.28
N MET A 160 5.20 -4.55 -0.84
CA MET A 160 4.53 -4.70 -2.12
C MET A 160 3.53 -5.87 -2.09
N ALA A 161 3.92 -7.02 -1.54
CA ALA A 161 3.08 -8.20 -1.43
C ALA A 161 1.88 -7.94 -0.51
N LEU A 162 2.09 -7.32 0.65
CA LEU A 162 1.06 -7.03 1.63
C LEU A 162 0.00 -6.07 1.07
N ALA A 163 0.43 -4.91 0.56
CA ALA A 163 -0.50 -3.93 0.02
C ALA A 163 -1.24 -4.46 -1.22
N THR A 164 -0.57 -5.22 -2.10
CA THR A 164 -1.22 -5.88 -3.25
C THR A 164 -2.30 -6.85 -2.78
N ASN A 165 -2.00 -7.74 -1.83
CA ASN A 165 -2.99 -8.69 -1.32
C ASN A 165 -4.17 -7.99 -0.65
N VAL A 166 -3.93 -6.95 0.15
CA VAL A 166 -4.99 -6.17 0.81
C VAL A 166 -5.97 -5.57 -0.20
N VAL A 167 -5.47 -5.05 -1.32
CA VAL A 167 -6.34 -4.41 -2.33
C VAL A 167 -7.01 -5.39 -3.28
N THR A 168 -6.43 -6.58 -3.49
CA THR A 168 -6.98 -7.60 -4.40
C THR A 168 -7.84 -8.67 -3.72
N GLU A 169 -7.68 -8.92 -2.42
CA GLU A 169 -8.46 -9.98 -1.75
C GLU A 169 -9.90 -9.54 -1.44
N PRO A 170 -10.93 -10.30 -1.89
CA PRO A 170 -12.32 -9.95 -1.67
C PRO A 170 -12.76 -10.18 -0.22
N LEU A 171 -13.41 -9.18 0.40
CA LEU A 171 -14.22 -9.43 1.60
C LEU A 171 -15.47 -10.22 1.19
N GLN A 172 -15.51 -11.51 1.54
CA GLN A 172 -16.71 -12.32 1.41
C GLN A 172 -17.79 -11.83 2.39
N CYS A 173 -18.73 -11.01 1.92
CA CYS A 173 -19.95 -10.72 2.66
C CYS A 173 -20.85 -11.97 2.66
N VAL A 174 -20.91 -12.67 3.79
CA VAL A 174 -21.90 -13.74 3.99
C VAL A 174 -23.27 -13.09 4.25
N TYR A 175 -24.08 -12.98 3.20
CA TYR A 175 -25.47 -12.56 3.33
C TYR A 175 -26.26 -13.63 4.10
N LYS A 176 -26.87 -13.23 5.22
CA LYS A 176 -27.87 -14.08 5.89
C LYS A 176 -29.22 -13.85 5.23
N ASP A 177 -29.90 -14.95 4.87
CA ASP A 177 -31.26 -14.90 4.34
C ASP A 177 -32.19 -14.16 5.29
N LYS A 178 -32.94 -13.19 4.76
CA LYS A 178 -34.08 -12.58 5.44
C LYS A 178 -35.27 -13.54 5.26
N TRP A 179 -35.71 -14.16 6.35
CA TRP A 179 -36.97 -14.89 6.38
C TRP A 179 -38.13 -13.87 6.29
N PHE A 180 -39.03 -14.06 5.32
CA PHE A 180 -40.28 -13.31 5.17
C PHE A 180 -41.47 -14.10 5.73
#